data_AF-A0A7J7K3Y6-F1
#
_entry.id   AF-A0A7J7K3Y6-F1
#
_cell.length_a   1.000
_cell.length_b   1.000
_cell.length_c   1.000
_cell.angle_alpha   90.00
_cell.angle_beta   90.00
_cell.angle_gamma   90.00
#
_symmetry.space_group_name_H-M   'P 1'
#
loop_
_entity.id
_entity.type
_entity.pdbx_description
1 polymer ?
#
loop_
_entity_poly.entity_id
_entity_poly.type
_entity_poly.pdbx_seq_one_letter_code
_entity_poly.pdbx_strand_id
1 'polypeptide(L)'
;MVKFVEDLMALPSKISSRADTIYIQQQYAFALNRRNEPGDRDKALTVIRRVAEVMKGGSSVQDVVCLCGRIYKDKFNESNYTDVESRDEAIKWYRKGFELQANVYAGINLATMLVISGKDFRTDRELQRIGCSLNNLIGRKGSLSNLQDYWDVATYFEISVLAEDYTKSIQAAECMFKLQPPIWYLKSTLGNIQLINYYRYENTEQDENQSIEVQLFHFWMDFFMEAIKDEETSCVRFPVLVLEPTKLYTPSYVQINTDTDDEPPTIKLWHVQQDSKQIHQWCFERQHIKGVSLYKRDARAIFLYVQQNSDDFHIFFPSELKRTG
;
A
#
# COMPACT_ATOMS: atom_id res chain seq x y z
N MET A 1 10.64 1.31 22.41
CA MET A 1 10.31 2.73 22.64
C MET A 1 9.33 2.92 23.80
N VAL A 2 8.13 2.32 23.78
CA VAL A 2 7.12 2.48 24.86
C VAL A 2 7.68 2.18 26.25
N LYS A 3 8.14 0.93 26.48
CA LYS A 3 8.75 0.51 27.76
C LYS A 3 9.89 1.43 28.21
N PHE A 4 10.77 1.81 27.29
CA PHE A 4 11.90 2.70 27.61
C PHE A 4 11.43 4.05 28.17
N VAL A 5 10.42 4.66 27.54
CA VAL A 5 9.89 5.96 28.01
C VAL A 5 9.15 5.79 29.34
N GLU A 6 8.40 4.71 29.52
CA GLU A 6 7.71 4.41 30.78
C GLU A 6 8.70 4.17 31.94
N ASP A 7 9.75 3.40 31.69
CA ASP A 7 10.85 3.18 32.64
C ASP A 7 11.55 4.51 32.96
N LEU A 8 11.77 5.38 31.96
CA LEU A 8 12.37 6.71 32.15
C LEU A 8 11.48 7.64 32.99
N MET A 9 10.16 7.58 32.82
CA MET A 9 9.19 8.35 33.62
C MET A 9 9.14 7.86 35.08
N ALA A 10 9.45 6.58 35.34
CA ALA A 10 9.50 6.00 36.67
C ALA A 10 10.78 6.35 37.47
N LEU A 11 11.77 7.00 36.84
CA LEU A 11 13.02 7.43 37.49
C LEU A 11 12.84 8.73 38.31
N PRO A 12 13.77 9.03 39.24
CA PRO A 12 13.75 10.27 40.02
C PRO A 12 13.69 11.55 39.16
N SER A 13 13.10 12.61 39.71
CA SER A 13 12.62 13.82 39.01
C SER A 13 13.63 14.53 38.08
N LYS A 14 14.93 14.46 38.38
CA LYS A 14 15.98 15.07 37.54
C LYS A 14 16.21 14.33 36.20
N ILE A 15 15.85 13.04 36.14
CA ILE A 15 16.01 12.19 34.96
C ILE A 15 14.69 12.07 34.20
N SER A 16 13.56 12.02 34.91
CA SER A 16 12.23 11.93 34.30
C SER A 16 11.87 13.16 33.45
N SER A 17 12.40 14.35 33.77
CA SER A 17 12.21 15.58 32.96
C SER A 17 12.74 15.46 31.52
N ARG A 18 13.64 14.51 31.24
CA ARG A 18 14.07 14.20 29.86
C ARG A 18 12.96 13.53 29.06
N ALA A 19 12.11 12.73 29.71
CA ALA A 19 10.95 12.11 29.07
C ALA A 19 9.96 13.17 28.58
N ASP A 20 9.85 14.32 29.27
CA ASP A 20 8.91 15.40 28.94
C ASP A 20 9.30 16.23 27.72
N THR A 21 10.46 15.97 27.10
CA THR A 21 10.81 16.68 25.86
C THR A 21 9.80 16.38 24.75
N ILE A 22 9.44 17.41 23.99
CA ILE A 22 8.44 17.34 22.90
C ILE A 22 8.72 16.16 21.97
N TYR A 23 9.97 15.99 21.55
CA TYR A 23 10.35 14.91 20.64
C TYR A 23 10.15 13.52 21.25
N ILE A 24 10.53 13.32 22.52
CA ILE A 24 10.31 12.02 23.19
C ILE A 24 8.82 11.73 23.34
N GLN A 25 8.01 12.73 23.69
CA GLN A 25 6.56 12.58 23.81
C GLN A 25 5.89 12.25 22.46
N GLN A 26 6.34 12.87 21.35
CA GLN A 26 5.88 12.52 20.01
C GLN A 26 6.19 11.07 19.65
N GLN A 27 7.45 10.64 19.84
CA GLN A 27 7.88 9.27 19.56
C GLN A 27 7.19 8.26 20.48
N TYR A 28 6.90 8.65 21.72
CA TYR A 28 6.14 7.84 22.66
C TYR A 28 4.70 7.63 22.21
N ALA A 29 3.99 8.70 21.83
CA ALA A 29 2.64 8.61 21.27
C ALA A 29 2.59 7.77 19.99
N PHE A 30 3.56 7.96 19.09
CA PHE A 30 3.69 7.14 17.89
C PHE A 30 3.88 5.65 18.23
N ALA A 31 4.77 5.35 19.18
CA ALA A 31 5.04 3.98 19.60
C ALA A 31 3.85 3.32 20.30
N LEU A 32 3.11 4.05 21.15
CA LEU A 32 1.87 3.58 21.76
C LEU A 32 0.84 3.23 20.69
N ASN A 33 0.61 4.12 19.73
CA ASN A 33 -0.33 3.88 18.63
C ASN A 33 0.04 2.64 17.80
N ARG A 34 1.33 2.39 17.59
CA ARG A 34 1.83 1.21 16.86
C ARG A 34 1.75 -0.09 17.68
N ARG A 35 1.94 -0.01 19.00
CA ARG A 35 1.86 -1.18 19.89
C ARG A 35 0.42 -1.65 20.05
N ASN A 36 -0.51 -0.70 20.21
CA ASN A 36 -1.94 -0.96 20.22
C ASN A 36 -2.39 -2.02 21.26
N GLU A 37 -1.82 -1.98 22.46
CA GLU A 37 -2.42 -2.68 23.61
C GLU A 37 -3.68 -1.94 24.09
N PRO A 38 -4.59 -2.60 24.84
CA PRO A 38 -5.78 -1.94 25.38
C PRO A 38 -5.44 -0.63 26.11
N GLY A 39 -6.05 0.49 25.66
CA GLY A 39 -5.82 1.83 26.21
C GLY A 39 -4.64 2.61 25.61
N ASP A 40 -3.80 2.00 24.78
CA ASP A 40 -2.63 2.67 24.21
C ASP A 40 -2.99 3.87 23.34
N ARG A 41 -4.04 3.75 22.52
CA ARG A 41 -4.43 4.82 21.59
C ARG A 41 -5.03 6.01 22.30
N ASP A 42 -5.80 5.77 23.36
CA ASP A 42 -6.34 6.85 24.17
C ASP A 42 -5.19 7.58 24.90
N LYS A 43 -4.24 6.82 25.44
CA LYS A 43 -3.01 7.38 26.03
C LYS A 43 -2.19 8.16 24.99
N ALA A 44 -2.03 7.62 23.79
CA ALA A 44 -1.34 8.28 22.68
C ALA A 44 -2.01 9.60 22.30
N LEU A 45 -3.34 9.63 22.21
CA LEU A 45 -4.13 10.84 21.95
C LEU A 45 -3.95 11.88 23.07
N THR A 46 -4.01 11.47 24.33
CA THR A 46 -3.75 12.37 25.46
C THR A 46 -2.36 13.01 25.38
N VAL A 47 -1.33 12.19 25.13
CA VAL A 47 0.06 12.67 25.01
C VAL A 47 0.20 13.64 23.84
N ILE A 48 -0.23 13.25 22.64
CA ILE A 48 0.03 14.03 21.44
C ILE A 48 -0.79 15.33 21.39
N ARG A 49 -2.00 15.33 21.95
CA ARG A 49 -2.83 16.55 22.07
C ARG A 49 -2.17 17.58 22.99
N ARG A 50 -1.63 17.13 24.14
CA ARG A 50 -0.85 18.00 25.04
C ARG A 50 0.36 18.58 24.32
N VAL A 51 1.10 17.77 23.55
CA VAL A 51 2.22 18.25 22.75
C VAL A 51 1.76 19.29 21.71
N ALA A 52 0.64 19.04 21.02
CA ALA A 52 0.09 19.96 20.03
C ALA A 52 -0.31 21.31 20.64
N GLU A 53 -0.82 21.32 21.87
CA GLU A 53 -1.15 22.53 22.62
C GLU A 53 0.09 23.34 23.00
N VAL A 54 1.12 22.67 23.52
CA VAL A 54 2.41 23.30 23.88
C VAL A 54 3.10 23.88 22.65
N MET A 55 3.00 23.20 21.50
CA MET A 55 3.63 23.62 20.24
C MET A 55 2.81 24.63 19.42
N LYS A 56 1.70 25.17 19.93
CA LYS A 56 0.90 26.17 19.19
C LYS A 56 1.79 27.31 18.68
N GLY A 57 1.93 27.41 17.35
CA GLY A 57 2.76 28.44 16.68
C GLY A 57 4.25 28.12 16.53
N GLY A 58 4.71 26.94 16.97
CA GLY A 58 6.09 26.48 16.81
C GLY A 58 6.37 25.81 15.45
N SER A 59 7.65 25.78 15.07
CA SER A 59 8.11 24.95 13.95
C SER A 59 7.82 23.46 14.21
N SER A 60 7.51 22.71 13.15
CA SER A 60 7.20 21.25 13.22
C SER A 60 5.89 20.87 13.94
N VAL A 61 5.00 21.83 14.23
CA VAL A 61 3.65 21.52 14.76
C VAL A 61 2.83 20.62 13.83
N GLN A 62 3.15 20.62 12.53
CA GLN A 62 2.47 19.80 11.53
C GLN A 62 2.57 18.29 11.80
N ASP A 63 3.76 17.78 12.12
CA ASP A 63 3.97 16.34 12.32
C ASP A 63 3.15 15.83 13.52
N VAL A 64 3.06 16.66 14.55
CA VAL A 64 2.21 16.41 15.74
C VAL A 64 0.74 16.38 15.38
N VAL A 65 0.29 17.38 14.61
CA VAL A 65 -1.10 17.51 14.18
C VAL A 65 -1.51 16.33 13.28
N CYS A 66 -0.64 15.91 12.36
CA CYS A 66 -0.91 14.76 11.49
C CYS A 66 -0.82 13.44 12.26
N LEU A 67 -0.01 13.34 13.31
CA LEU A 67 0.01 12.17 14.19
C LEU A 67 -1.32 12.02 14.95
N CYS A 68 -1.96 13.10 15.39
CA CYS A 68 -3.34 13.03 15.91
C CYS A 68 -4.29 12.42 14.87
N GLY A 69 -4.23 12.90 13.63
CA GLY A 69 -5.04 12.39 12.52
C GLY A 69 -4.78 10.91 12.24
N ARG A 70 -3.52 10.47 12.35
CA ARG A 70 -3.14 9.07 12.21
C ARG A 70 -3.74 8.19 13.29
N ILE A 71 -3.66 8.59 14.55
CA ILE A 71 -4.20 7.78 15.65
C ILE A 71 -5.72 7.62 15.48
N TYR A 72 -6.42 8.69 15.10
CA TYR A 72 -7.85 8.62 14.80
C TYR A 72 -8.18 7.74 13.59
N LYS A 73 -7.41 7.84 12.51
CA LYS A 73 -7.56 6.94 11.35
C LYS A 73 -7.37 5.48 11.77
N ASP A 74 -6.37 5.22 12.57
CA ASP A 74 -6.07 3.87 13.04
C ASP A 74 -7.21 3.34 13.94
N LYS A 75 -7.82 4.19 14.81
CA LYS A 75 -9.04 3.83 15.59
C LYS A 75 -10.22 3.49 14.68
N PHE A 76 -10.46 4.30 13.66
CA PHE A 76 -11.48 4.02 12.64
C PHE A 76 -11.24 2.68 11.94
N ASN A 77 -10.01 2.39 11.53
CA ASN A 77 -9.69 1.11 10.88
C ASN A 77 -9.98 -0.09 11.78
N GLU A 78 -9.67 0.00 13.08
CA GLU A 78 -9.91 -1.10 14.02
C GLU A 78 -11.36 -1.34 14.38
N SER A 79 -12.18 -0.29 14.28
CA SER A 79 -13.62 -0.42 14.42
C SER A 79 -14.26 -1.16 13.23
N ASN A 80 -13.48 -1.72 12.31
CA ASN A 80 -13.93 -2.21 11.01
C ASN A 80 -14.76 -1.15 10.28
N TYR A 81 -14.25 0.08 10.27
CA TYR A 81 -14.84 1.24 9.58
C TYR A 81 -16.18 1.71 10.14
N THR A 82 -16.51 1.40 11.41
CA THR A 82 -17.79 1.78 12.04
C THR A 82 -17.70 3.02 12.93
N ASP A 83 -16.53 3.39 13.44
CA ASP A 83 -16.31 4.55 14.30
C ASP A 83 -16.22 5.85 13.49
N VAL A 84 -17.38 6.32 13.05
CA VAL A 84 -17.55 7.54 12.25
C VAL A 84 -17.02 8.79 12.97
N GLU A 85 -17.07 8.82 14.31
CA GLU A 85 -16.53 9.93 15.10
C GLU A 85 -15.01 10.01 14.96
N SER A 86 -14.30 8.89 15.07
CA SER A 86 -12.86 8.83 14.83
C SER A 86 -12.51 9.20 13.38
N ARG A 87 -13.32 8.78 12.40
CA ARG A 87 -13.15 9.21 11.00
C ARG A 87 -13.20 10.73 10.88
N ASP A 88 -14.21 11.36 11.45
CA ASP A 88 -14.42 12.80 11.35
C ASP A 88 -13.36 13.60 12.13
N GLU A 89 -12.89 13.08 13.27
CA GLU A 89 -11.75 13.65 13.98
C GLU A 89 -10.48 13.57 13.14
N ALA A 90 -10.19 12.43 12.50
CA ALA A 90 -9.04 12.30 11.59
C ALA A 90 -9.10 13.33 10.45
N ILE A 91 -10.27 13.56 9.85
CA ILE A 91 -10.47 14.61 8.84
C ILE A 91 -10.09 15.99 9.41
N LYS A 92 -10.60 16.35 10.60
CA LYS A 92 -10.29 17.64 11.24
C LYS A 92 -8.78 17.82 11.47
N TRP A 93 -8.11 16.79 11.98
CA TRP A 93 -6.68 16.85 12.28
C TRP A 93 -5.82 16.91 11.01
N TYR A 94 -6.11 16.10 9.99
CA TYR A 94 -5.38 16.17 8.72
C TYR A 94 -5.64 17.49 7.98
N ARG A 95 -6.87 18.01 8.00
CA ARG A 95 -7.20 19.33 7.45
C ARG A 95 -6.37 20.42 8.10
N LYS A 96 -6.33 20.45 9.42
CA LYS A 96 -5.49 21.38 10.18
C LYS A 96 -4.02 21.25 9.81
N GLY A 97 -3.51 20.02 9.68
CA GLY A 97 -2.14 19.75 9.28
C GLY A 97 -1.82 20.26 7.88
N PHE A 98 -2.76 20.10 6.95
CA PHE A 98 -2.62 20.54 5.56
C PHE A 98 -2.71 22.06 5.41
N GLU A 99 -3.59 22.73 6.16
CA GLU A 99 -3.74 24.19 6.17
C GLU A 99 -2.53 24.91 6.75
N LEU A 100 -1.88 24.32 7.76
CA LEU A 100 -0.65 24.87 8.34
C LEU A 100 0.51 24.88 7.33
N GLN A 101 0.68 23.77 6.61
CA GLN A 101 1.67 23.64 5.56
C GLN A 101 1.24 22.53 4.60
N ALA A 102 0.95 22.85 3.34
CA ALA A 102 0.60 21.81 2.38
C ALA A 102 1.78 20.84 2.18
N ASN A 103 1.57 19.56 2.50
CA ASN A 103 2.53 18.51 2.24
C ASN A 103 1.83 17.22 1.78
N VAL A 104 2.62 16.31 1.23
CA VAL A 104 2.15 15.03 0.68
C VAL A 104 1.45 14.17 1.72
N TYR A 105 2.05 14.00 2.90
CA TYR A 105 1.54 13.13 3.96
C TYR A 105 0.17 13.58 4.48
N ALA A 106 0.02 14.86 4.82
CA ALA A 106 -1.24 15.42 5.30
C ALA A 106 -2.30 15.42 4.20
N GLY A 107 -1.92 15.82 2.98
CA GLY A 107 -2.84 15.93 1.86
C GLY A 107 -3.41 14.59 1.42
N ILE A 108 -2.58 13.55 1.31
CA ILE A 108 -3.07 12.24 0.86
C ILE A 108 -4.00 11.60 1.88
N ASN A 109 -3.64 11.65 3.17
CA ASN A 109 -4.51 11.13 4.21
C ASN A 109 -5.79 11.94 4.32
N LEU A 110 -5.74 13.27 4.21
CA LEU A 110 -6.95 14.09 4.17
C LEU A 110 -7.85 13.70 3.00
N ALA A 111 -7.29 13.58 1.79
CA ALA A 111 -8.04 13.20 0.60
C ALA A 111 -8.72 11.83 0.76
N THR A 112 -7.98 10.83 1.24
CA THR A 112 -8.52 9.49 1.58
C THR A 112 -9.66 9.60 2.58
N MET A 113 -9.46 10.32 3.69
CA MET A 113 -10.48 10.47 4.74
C MET A 113 -11.73 11.21 4.25
N LEU A 114 -11.60 12.17 3.34
CA LEU A 114 -12.72 12.85 2.70
C LEU A 114 -13.52 11.90 1.80
N VAL A 115 -12.83 11.08 0.98
CA VAL A 115 -13.50 10.10 0.11
C VAL A 115 -14.33 9.12 0.93
N ILE A 116 -13.78 8.54 1.99
CA ILE A 116 -14.52 7.60 2.85
C ILE A 116 -15.61 8.28 3.70
N SER A 117 -15.65 9.62 3.75
CA SER A 117 -16.77 10.38 4.34
C SER A 117 -17.92 10.60 3.34
N GLY A 118 -17.77 10.14 2.10
CA GLY A 118 -18.74 10.27 1.02
C GLY A 118 -18.56 11.49 0.13
N LYS A 119 -17.40 12.12 0.17
CA LYS A 119 -17.05 13.15 -0.81
C LYS A 119 -16.53 12.49 -2.08
N ASP A 120 -16.99 12.99 -3.22
CA ASP A 120 -16.56 12.51 -4.52
C ASP A 120 -15.53 13.48 -5.13
N PHE A 121 -14.47 12.93 -5.72
CA PHE A 121 -13.35 13.70 -6.28
C PHE A 121 -13.78 14.62 -7.43
N ARG A 122 -14.82 14.27 -8.17
CA ARG A 122 -15.30 15.02 -9.34
C ARG A 122 -16.21 16.19 -8.93
N THR A 123 -16.79 16.16 -7.74
CA THR A 123 -17.80 17.13 -7.29
C THR A 123 -17.38 17.97 -6.09
N ASP A 124 -16.54 17.45 -5.19
CA ASP A 124 -16.12 18.16 -3.97
C ASP A 124 -14.93 19.10 -4.23
N ARG A 125 -15.15 20.41 -4.04
CA ARG A 125 -14.15 21.46 -4.31
C ARG A 125 -12.92 21.38 -3.39
N GLU A 126 -13.09 20.94 -2.14
CA GLU A 126 -11.98 20.80 -1.20
C GLU A 126 -11.06 19.68 -1.67
N LEU A 127 -11.63 18.53 -2.02
CA LEU A 127 -10.92 17.36 -2.52
C LEU A 127 -10.18 17.65 -3.83
N GLN A 128 -10.81 18.38 -4.77
CA GLN A 128 -10.15 18.85 -5.99
C GLN A 128 -8.96 19.77 -5.70
N ARG A 129 -9.10 20.71 -4.76
CA ARG A 129 -8.01 21.61 -4.35
C ARG A 129 -6.85 20.84 -3.75
N ILE A 130 -7.13 19.85 -2.90
CA ILE A 130 -6.12 18.97 -2.32
C ILE A 130 -5.42 18.19 -3.43
N GLY A 131 -6.17 17.58 -4.35
CA GLY A 131 -5.62 16.86 -5.51
C GLY A 131 -4.70 17.72 -6.38
N CYS A 132 -5.09 18.96 -6.68
CA CYS A 132 -4.23 19.92 -7.39
C CYS A 132 -2.94 20.23 -6.62
N SER A 133 -3.05 20.43 -5.30
CA SER A 133 -1.88 20.67 -4.45
C SER A 133 -0.92 19.48 -4.45
N LEU A 134 -1.46 18.26 -4.31
CA LEU A 134 -0.67 17.03 -4.32
C LEU A 134 0.01 16.80 -5.69
N ASN A 135 -0.72 16.97 -6.78
CA ASN A 135 -0.16 16.89 -8.14
C ASN A 135 0.96 17.91 -8.36
N ASN A 136 0.83 19.13 -7.84
CA ASN A 136 1.88 20.15 -7.91
C ASN A 136 3.11 19.76 -7.07
N LEU A 137 2.92 19.20 -5.87
CA LEU A 137 4.01 18.77 -5.00
C LEU A 137 4.82 17.64 -5.64
N ILE A 138 4.16 16.62 -6.20
CA ILE A 138 4.83 15.52 -6.88
C ILE A 138 5.38 15.95 -8.25
N GLY A 139 4.66 16.78 -9.00
CA GLY A 139 5.12 17.24 -10.32
C GLY A 139 6.45 17.98 -10.27
N ARG A 140 6.77 18.65 -9.14
CA ARG A 140 8.09 19.26 -8.90
C ARG A 140 9.22 18.25 -8.72
N LYS A 141 8.92 17.00 -8.41
CA LYS A 141 9.90 15.91 -8.27
C LYS A 141 10.30 15.29 -9.62
N GLY A 142 9.56 15.59 -10.69
CA GLY A 142 9.84 15.10 -12.04
C GLY A 142 8.86 14.02 -12.52
N SER A 143 9.20 13.36 -13.62
CA SER A 143 8.37 12.29 -14.19
C SER A 143 8.40 11.04 -13.33
N LEU A 144 7.28 10.30 -13.32
CA LEU A 144 7.12 9.04 -12.58
C LEU A 144 8.28 8.05 -12.82
N SER A 145 8.73 7.92 -14.06
CA SER A 145 9.84 7.03 -14.46
C SER A 145 11.17 7.34 -13.78
N ASN A 146 11.36 8.57 -13.31
CA ASN A 146 12.62 9.06 -12.75
C ASN A 146 12.60 9.10 -11.22
N LEU A 147 11.43 8.93 -10.59
CA LEU A 147 11.29 8.92 -9.14
C LEU A 147 11.99 7.68 -8.56
N GLN A 148 12.89 7.92 -7.61
CA GLN A 148 13.63 6.87 -6.90
C GLN A 148 13.19 6.70 -5.45
N ASP A 149 12.41 7.65 -4.92
CA ASP A 149 11.84 7.57 -3.59
C ASP A 149 10.47 6.88 -3.65
N TYR A 150 10.31 5.83 -2.84
CA TYR A 150 9.06 5.06 -2.80
C TYR A 150 7.86 5.91 -2.42
N TRP A 151 8.00 6.84 -1.48
CA TRP A 151 6.87 7.64 -1.00
C TRP A 151 6.38 8.62 -2.07
N ASP A 152 7.30 9.18 -2.86
CA ASP A 152 6.94 10.00 -4.02
C ASP A 152 6.12 9.17 -5.05
N VAL A 153 6.54 7.92 -5.34
CA VAL A 153 5.80 7.02 -6.24
C VAL A 153 4.47 6.56 -5.65
N ALA A 154 4.45 6.18 -4.38
CA ALA A 154 3.26 5.72 -3.67
C ALA A 154 2.19 6.82 -3.60
N THR A 155 2.61 8.07 -3.41
CA THR A 155 1.66 9.20 -3.43
C THR A 155 1.09 9.40 -4.83
N TYR A 156 1.90 9.28 -5.89
CA TYR A 156 1.41 9.35 -7.27
C TYR A 156 0.37 8.25 -7.53
N PHE A 157 0.66 7.03 -7.06
CA PHE A 157 -0.26 5.91 -7.12
C PHE A 157 -1.57 6.20 -6.39
N GLU A 158 -1.53 6.65 -5.13
CA GLU A 158 -2.74 6.93 -4.32
C GLU A 158 -3.59 8.06 -4.91
N ILE A 159 -2.98 9.14 -5.43
CA ILE A 159 -3.72 10.22 -6.11
C ILE A 159 -4.41 9.68 -7.36
N SER A 160 -3.72 8.83 -8.12
CA SER A 160 -4.28 8.23 -9.35
C SER A 160 -5.48 7.35 -9.01
N VAL A 161 -5.41 6.57 -7.92
CA VAL A 161 -6.56 5.77 -7.43
C VAL A 161 -7.69 6.67 -6.94
N LEU A 162 -7.40 7.72 -6.18
CA LEU A 162 -8.42 8.69 -5.73
C LEU A 162 -9.14 9.35 -6.90
N ALA A 163 -8.43 9.63 -8.00
CA ALA A 163 -8.99 10.21 -9.22
C ALA A 163 -9.58 9.17 -10.19
N GLU A 164 -9.51 7.87 -9.88
CA GLU A 164 -9.92 6.75 -10.75
C GLU A 164 -9.18 6.72 -12.10
N ASP A 165 -7.97 7.27 -12.15
CA ASP A 165 -7.08 7.18 -13.30
C ASP A 165 -6.27 5.88 -13.22
N TYR A 166 -6.92 4.77 -13.58
CA TYR A 166 -6.32 3.44 -13.44
C TYR A 166 -5.07 3.27 -14.31
N THR A 167 -5.03 3.90 -15.49
CA THR A 167 -3.85 3.92 -16.37
C THR A 167 -2.62 4.43 -15.64
N LYS A 168 -2.71 5.58 -14.96
CA LYS A 168 -1.61 6.12 -14.16
C LYS A 168 -1.31 5.27 -12.93
N SER A 169 -2.34 4.71 -12.31
CA SER A 169 -2.16 3.84 -11.13
C SER A 169 -1.34 2.59 -11.47
N ILE A 170 -1.58 1.96 -12.63
CA ILE A 170 -0.85 0.77 -13.10
C ILE A 170 0.63 1.11 -13.34
N GLN A 171 0.91 2.24 -13.98
CA GLN A 171 2.29 2.70 -14.21
C GLN A 171 3.05 2.92 -12.90
N ALA A 172 2.37 3.52 -11.91
CA ALA A 172 2.95 3.77 -10.60
C ALA A 172 3.15 2.48 -9.81
N ALA A 173 2.20 1.54 -9.90
CA ALA A 173 2.33 0.19 -9.32
C ALA A 173 3.57 -0.54 -9.87
N GLU A 174 3.82 -0.48 -11.18
CA GLU A 174 5.04 -1.08 -11.75
C GLU A 174 6.31 -0.43 -11.19
N CYS A 175 6.33 0.90 -11.00
CA CYS A 175 7.44 1.60 -10.38
C CYS A 175 7.61 1.19 -8.90
N MET A 176 6.53 1.08 -8.13
CA MET A 176 6.55 0.59 -6.75
C MET A 176 7.17 -0.81 -6.66
N PHE A 177 6.81 -1.71 -7.58
CA PHE A 177 7.40 -3.05 -7.67
C PHE A 177 8.91 -3.03 -7.93
N LYS A 178 9.36 -2.17 -8.85
CA LYS A 178 10.78 -2.02 -9.23
C LYS A 178 11.63 -1.47 -8.08
N LEU A 179 11.06 -0.61 -7.23
CA LEU A 179 11.78 0.00 -6.11
C LEU A 179 12.08 -0.95 -4.94
N GLN A 180 11.47 -2.15 -4.92
CA GLN A 180 11.68 -3.16 -3.87
C GLN A 180 11.58 -2.59 -2.43
N PRO A 181 10.49 -1.89 -2.09
CA PRO A 181 10.36 -1.25 -0.79
C PRO A 181 10.25 -2.27 0.35
N PRO A 182 10.61 -1.91 1.59
CA PRO A 182 10.28 -2.70 2.76
C PRO A 182 8.77 -2.98 2.85
N ILE A 183 8.38 -4.17 3.30
CA ILE A 183 6.98 -4.61 3.38
C ILE A 183 6.08 -3.60 4.12
N TRP A 184 6.59 -2.95 5.17
CA TRP A 184 5.80 -2.02 5.96
C TRP A 184 5.45 -0.73 5.20
N TYR A 185 6.24 -0.33 4.20
CA TYR A 185 5.90 0.77 3.30
C TYR A 185 4.66 0.40 2.48
N LEU A 186 4.67 -0.79 1.85
CA LEU A 186 3.52 -1.32 1.09
C LEU A 186 2.28 -1.46 1.98
N LYS A 187 2.40 -2.02 3.19
CA LYS A 187 1.28 -2.14 4.15
C LYS A 187 0.61 -0.79 4.41
N SER A 188 1.38 0.30 4.52
CA SER A 188 0.82 1.64 4.74
C SER A 188 0.05 2.16 3.53
N THR A 189 0.60 2.02 2.32
CA THR A 189 -0.06 2.48 1.08
C THR A 189 -1.31 1.66 0.78
N LEU A 190 -1.21 0.33 0.86
CA LEU A 190 -2.35 -0.57 0.60
C LEU A 190 -3.47 -0.38 1.61
N GLY A 191 -3.17 -0.07 2.88
CA GLY A 191 -4.19 0.26 3.87
C GLY A 191 -5.07 1.45 3.45
N ASN A 192 -4.49 2.48 2.82
CA ASN A 192 -5.27 3.60 2.28
C ASN A 192 -6.10 3.18 1.06
N ILE A 193 -5.57 2.33 0.18
CA ILE A 193 -6.32 1.86 -0.99
C ILE A 193 -7.47 0.93 -0.60
N GLN A 194 -7.26 0.04 0.36
CA GLN A 194 -8.31 -0.84 0.90
C GLN A 194 -9.46 -0.03 1.47
N LEU A 195 -9.16 1.06 2.19
CA LEU A 195 -10.17 2.00 2.67
C LEU A 195 -11.00 2.62 1.54
N ILE A 196 -10.32 3.10 0.49
CA ILE A 196 -10.98 3.70 -0.68
C ILE A 196 -11.85 2.66 -1.39
N ASN A 197 -11.32 1.46 -1.60
CA ASN A 197 -12.02 0.38 -2.28
C ASN A 197 -13.22 -0.12 -1.48
N TYR A 198 -13.08 -0.31 -0.16
CA TYR A 198 -14.19 -0.69 0.73
C TYR A 198 -15.36 0.28 0.55
N TYR A 199 -15.08 1.58 0.63
CA TYR A 199 -16.10 2.62 0.48
C TYR A 199 -16.73 2.63 -0.93
N ARG A 200 -15.94 2.48 -2.00
CA ARG A 200 -16.45 2.46 -3.37
C ARG A 200 -17.25 1.20 -3.68
N TYR A 201 -16.84 0.06 -3.15
CA TYR A 201 -17.47 -1.23 -3.39
C TYR A 201 -18.84 -1.34 -2.70
N GLU A 202 -19.02 -0.74 -1.52
CA GLU A 202 -20.36 -0.62 -0.90
C GLU A 202 -21.32 0.24 -1.74
N ASN A 203 -20.82 1.03 -2.70
CA ASN A 203 -21.59 1.99 -3.49
C ASN A 203 -21.71 1.64 -4.99
N THR A 204 -21.21 0.48 -5.46
CA THR A 204 -21.19 0.15 -6.90
C THR A 204 -21.70 -1.27 -7.18
N GLU A 205 -22.66 -1.42 -8.10
CA GLU A 205 -23.08 -2.74 -8.63
C GLU A 205 -21.96 -3.35 -9.50
N GLN A 206 -21.73 -4.66 -9.38
CA GLN A 206 -20.70 -5.35 -10.15
C GLN A 206 -21.01 -5.29 -11.64
N ASP A 207 -20.24 -4.50 -12.39
CA ASP A 207 -20.32 -4.46 -13.85
C ASP A 207 -19.50 -5.63 -14.42
N GLU A 208 -20.16 -6.52 -15.17
CA GLU A 208 -19.54 -7.73 -15.76
C GLU A 208 -18.54 -7.38 -16.88
N ASN A 209 -18.55 -6.14 -17.40
CA ASN A 209 -17.64 -5.66 -18.45
C ASN A 209 -16.62 -4.64 -17.95
N GLN A 210 -15.77 -5.04 -17.00
CA GLN A 210 -14.68 -4.19 -16.51
C GLN A 210 -13.65 -3.91 -17.63
N SER A 211 -13.24 -2.64 -17.76
CA SER A 211 -12.17 -2.26 -18.69
C SER A 211 -10.85 -2.96 -18.36
N ILE A 212 -9.96 -3.08 -19.34
CA ILE A 212 -8.67 -3.75 -19.14
C ILE A 212 -7.83 -3.04 -18.07
N GLU A 213 -7.92 -1.72 -17.95
CA GLU A 213 -7.24 -0.94 -16.92
C GLU A 213 -7.75 -1.30 -15.52
N VAL A 214 -9.04 -1.53 -15.35
CA VAL A 214 -9.61 -1.98 -14.07
C VAL A 214 -9.11 -3.38 -13.73
N GLN A 215 -9.09 -4.30 -14.69
CA GLN A 215 -8.57 -5.67 -14.49
C GLN A 215 -7.08 -5.67 -14.12
N LEU A 216 -6.26 -4.84 -14.79
CA LEU A 216 -4.84 -4.68 -14.49
C LEU A 216 -4.63 -4.02 -13.12
N PHE A 217 -5.45 -3.05 -12.74
CA PHE A 217 -5.42 -2.47 -11.41
C PHE A 217 -5.74 -3.51 -10.32
N HIS A 218 -6.79 -4.31 -10.52
CA HIS A 218 -7.12 -5.42 -9.62
C HIS A 218 -5.99 -6.44 -9.51
N PHE A 219 -5.35 -6.78 -10.62
CA PHE A 219 -4.14 -7.61 -10.59
C PHE A 219 -3.05 -6.99 -9.70
N TRP A 220 -2.76 -5.69 -9.83
CA TRP A 220 -1.74 -5.04 -8.99
C TRP A 220 -2.14 -5.03 -7.51
N MET A 221 -3.44 -4.91 -7.21
CA MET A 221 -3.93 -5.02 -5.84
C MET A 221 -3.75 -6.43 -5.30
N ASP A 222 -4.13 -7.46 -6.04
CA ASP A 222 -3.90 -8.85 -5.66
C ASP A 222 -2.41 -9.14 -5.47
N PHE A 223 -1.57 -8.67 -6.40
CA PHE A 223 -0.12 -8.81 -6.34
C PHE A 223 0.45 -8.19 -5.05
N PHE A 224 0.15 -6.93 -4.77
CA PHE A 224 0.70 -6.28 -3.57
C PHE A 224 0.08 -6.77 -2.26
N MET A 225 -1.20 -7.13 -2.27
CA MET A 225 -1.86 -7.74 -1.12
C MET A 225 -1.22 -9.09 -0.77
N GLU A 226 -0.85 -9.88 -1.77
CA GLU A 226 -0.11 -11.12 -1.55
C GLU A 226 1.31 -10.83 -1.03
N ALA A 227 1.98 -9.78 -1.53
CA ALA A 227 3.33 -9.40 -1.07
C ALA A 227 3.41 -9.06 0.43
N ILE A 228 2.32 -8.54 1.02
CA ILE A 228 2.29 -8.11 2.43
C ILE A 228 1.77 -9.17 3.41
N LYS A 229 1.34 -10.33 2.92
CA LYS A 229 0.91 -11.45 3.78
C LYS A 229 2.15 -12.12 4.38
N ASP A 230 2.14 -12.31 5.70
CA ASP A 230 3.25 -12.89 6.46
C ASP A 230 3.18 -14.43 6.57
N GLU A 231 2.15 -15.07 5.97
CA GLU A 231 1.92 -16.52 6.01
C GLU A 231 2.33 -17.21 4.71
N GLU A 232 2.72 -18.49 4.80
CA GLU A 232 2.86 -19.36 3.63
C GLU A 232 1.48 -19.56 2.96
N THR A 233 1.45 -19.50 1.64
CA THR A 233 0.21 -19.40 0.88
C THR A 233 -0.36 -20.79 0.60
N SER A 234 -1.57 -21.08 1.07
CA SER A 234 -2.35 -22.25 0.62
C SER A 234 -3.03 -22.02 -0.74
N CYS A 235 -2.72 -20.92 -1.42
CA CYS A 235 -3.35 -20.53 -2.68
C CYS A 235 -2.78 -21.35 -3.83
N VAL A 236 -3.68 -21.93 -4.60
CA VAL A 236 -3.37 -22.67 -5.84
C VAL A 236 -2.92 -21.71 -6.95
N ARG A 237 -3.25 -20.40 -6.84
CA ARG A 237 -3.03 -19.37 -7.86
C ARG A 237 -2.25 -18.17 -7.33
N PHE A 238 -1.21 -17.75 -8.05
CA PHE A 238 -0.31 -16.66 -7.69
C PHE A 238 -0.36 -15.53 -8.73
N PRO A 239 -0.58 -14.27 -8.32
CA PRO A 239 -0.32 -13.12 -9.18
C PRO A 239 1.19 -12.98 -9.37
N VAL A 240 1.66 -12.96 -10.60
CA VAL A 240 3.08 -12.86 -10.95
C VAL A 240 3.31 -11.88 -12.10
N LEU A 241 4.54 -11.38 -12.22
CA LEU A 241 4.96 -10.61 -13.39
C LEU A 241 5.89 -11.47 -14.25
N VAL A 242 5.57 -11.60 -15.53
CA VAL A 242 6.47 -12.24 -16.50
C VAL A 242 7.31 -11.16 -17.17
N LEU A 243 8.64 -11.26 -17.10
CA LEU A 243 9.52 -10.32 -17.81
C LEU A 243 9.76 -10.80 -19.23
N GLU A 244 9.15 -10.10 -20.19
CA GLU A 244 9.24 -10.44 -21.61
C GLU A 244 10.62 -10.12 -22.19
N PRO A 245 10.98 -10.72 -23.35
CA PRO A 245 12.20 -10.38 -24.09
C PRO A 245 12.33 -8.87 -24.40
N THR A 246 11.19 -8.18 -24.57
CA THR A 246 11.07 -6.73 -24.74
C THR A 246 11.48 -5.91 -23.50
N LYS A 247 11.77 -6.57 -22.38
CA LYS A 247 12.10 -5.99 -21.06
C LYS A 247 10.93 -5.29 -20.38
N LEU A 248 9.70 -5.64 -20.76
CA LEU A 248 8.47 -5.20 -20.12
C LEU A 248 7.94 -6.28 -19.18
N TYR A 249 7.40 -5.87 -18.04
CA TYR A 249 6.72 -6.78 -17.12
C TYR A 249 5.26 -6.94 -17.56
N THR A 250 4.83 -8.18 -17.74
CA THR A 250 3.46 -8.54 -18.10
C THR A 250 2.73 -9.14 -16.90
N PRO A 251 1.71 -8.45 -16.35
CA PRO A 251 0.75 -8.99 -15.39
C PRO A 251 0.20 -10.35 -15.79
N SER A 252 0.41 -11.35 -14.94
CA SER A 252 0.08 -12.75 -15.24
C SER A 252 -0.33 -13.52 -13.99
N TYR A 253 -1.00 -14.65 -14.16
CA TYR A 253 -1.25 -15.58 -13.07
C TYR A 253 -0.60 -16.93 -13.35
N VAL A 254 -0.04 -17.53 -12.30
CA VAL A 254 0.40 -18.93 -12.31
C VAL A 254 -0.52 -19.73 -11.41
N GLN A 255 -0.94 -20.90 -11.86
CA GLN A 255 -1.72 -21.84 -11.05
C GLN A 255 -1.07 -23.23 -11.11
N ILE A 256 -0.86 -23.84 -9.94
CA ILE A 256 -0.27 -25.18 -9.82
C ILE A 256 -1.38 -26.15 -9.45
N ASN A 257 -1.71 -27.09 -10.33
CA ASN A 257 -2.73 -28.11 -10.08
C ASN A 257 -2.03 -29.41 -9.70
N THR A 258 -2.17 -29.85 -8.44
CA THR A 258 -1.58 -31.10 -7.94
C THR A 258 -2.60 -32.17 -7.58
N ASP A 259 -3.87 -31.79 -7.35
CA ASP A 259 -4.85 -32.61 -6.62
C ASP A 259 -6.09 -32.93 -7.48
N THR A 260 -5.90 -33.69 -8.55
CA THR A 260 -7.00 -34.25 -9.35
C THR A 260 -6.75 -35.73 -9.56
N ASP A 261 -7.64 -36.59 -9.04
CA ASP A 261 -7.50 -38.05 -9.07
C ASP A 261 -7.35 -38.63 -10.50
N ASP A 262 -7.74 -37.87 -11.53
CA ASP A 262 -7.78 -38.30 -12.94
C ASP A 262 -6.88 -37.49 -13.90
N GLU A 263 -6.19 -36.43 -13.46
CA GLU A 263 -5.35 -35.59 -14.33
C GLU A 263 -3.92 -35.43 -13.81
N PRO A 264 -2.89 -35.44 -14.69
CA PRO A 264 -1.51 -35.24 -14.28
C PRO A 264 -1.29 -33.83 -13.72
N PRO A 265 -0.34 -33.63 -12.80
CA PRO A 265 -0.03 -32.31 -12.28
C PRO A 265 0.38 -31.33 -13.38
N THR A 266 -0.24 -30.15 -13.38
CA THR A 266 -0.04 -29.12 -14.41
C THR A 266 0.29 -27.75 -13.80
N ILE A 267 1.09 -26.97 -14.51
CA ILE A 267 1.29 -25.55 -14.26
C ILE A 267 0.59 -24.77 -15.36
N LYS A 268 -0.42 -23.97 -15.00
CA LYS A 268 -1.08 -23.03 -15.90
C LYS A 268 -0.48 -21.64 -15.70
N LEU A 269 -0.13 -20.98 -16.79
CA LEU A 269 0.35 -19.59 -16.81
C LEU A 269 -0.49 -18.82 -17.82
N TRP A 270 -0.99 -17.64 -17.46
CA TRP A 270 -1.68 -16.78 -18.42
C TRP A 270 -1.51 -15.29 -18.11
N HIS A 271 -1.48 -14.48 -19.16
CA HIS A 271 -1.46 -13.03 -19.05
C HIS A 271 -2.87 -12.50 -18.73
N VAL A 272 -2.92 -11.44 -17.91
CA VAL A 272 -4.17 -10.72 -17.59
C VAL A 272 -4.70 -10.02 -18.84
N GLN A 273 -3.82 -9.32 -19.55
CA GLN A 273 -4.15 -8.72 -20.84
C GLN A 273 -3.86 -9.71 -21.97
N GLN A 274 -4.90 -10.04 -22.74
CA GLN A 274 -4.82 -10.96 -23.87
C GLN A 274 -5.12 -10.19 -25.17
N ASP A 275 -4.16 -10.17 -26.09
CA ASP A 275 -4.35 -9.71 -27.47
C ASP A 275 -4.60 -10.91 -28.38
N SER A 276 -5.38 -10.71 -29.42
CA SER A 276 -5.66 -11.68 -30.49
C SER A 276 -4.42 -12.15 -31.27
N LYS A 277 -3.30 -11.43 -31.18
CA LYS A 277 -2.13 -11.61 -32.05
C LYS A 277 -1.09 -12.59 -31.51
N GLN A 278 -1.14 -12.94 -30.23
CA GLN A 278 -0.11 -13.74 -29.57
C GLN A 278 -0.73 -14.81 -28.67
N ILE A 279 0.09 -15.77 -28.25
CA ILE A 279 -0.32 -16.76 -27.25
C ILE A 279 -0.19 -16.08 -25.88
N HIS A 280 -1.26 -16.12 -25.09
CA HIS A 280 -1.31 -15.51 -23.76
C HIS A 280 -1.58 -16.52 -22.64
N GLN A 281 -1.71 -17.81 -22.97
CA GLN A 281 -2.02 -18.87 -22.02
C GLN A 281 -1.24 -20.13 -22.37
N TRP A 282 -0.68 -20.74 -21.33
CA TRP A 282 0.10 -21.96 -21.41
C TRP A 282 -0.34 -22.92 -20.31
N CYS A 283 -0.31 -24.22 -20.62
CA CYS A 283 -0.53 -25.30 -19.67
C CYS A 283 0.60 -26.31 -19.85
N PHE A 284 1.42 -26.48 -18.81
CA PHE A 284 2.57 -27.36 -18.84
C PHE A 284 2.32 -28.55 -17.92
N GLU A 285 2.26 -29.75 -18.50
CA GLU A 285 2.37 -30.99 -17.74
C GLU A 285 3.80 -31.18 -17.20
N ARG A 286 3.93 -31.95 -16.12
CA ARG A 286 5.23 -32.23 -15.47
C ARG A 286 6.33 -32.64 -16.45
N GLN A 287 6.01 -33.46 -17.46
CA GLN A 287 6.95 -33.97 -18.46
C GLN A 287 7.52 -32.89 -19.39
N HIS A 288 6.81 -31.78 -19.57
CA HIS A 288 7.24 -30.66 -20.43
C HIS A 288 8.07 -29.61 -19.67
N ILE A 289 8.29 -29.78 -18.37
CA ILE A 289 9.07 -28.87 -17.52
C ILE A 289 10.48 -29.43 -17.35
N LYS A 290 11.47 -28.76 -17.94
CA LYS A 290 12.90 -29.11 -17.84
C LYS A 290 13.46 -28.82 -16.45
N GLY A 291 12.99 -27.74 -15.81
CA GLY A 291 13.43 -27.36 -14.47
C GLY A 291 13.05 -25.94 -14.10
N VAL A 292 13.49 -25.54 -12.90
CA VAL A 292 13.33 -24.18 -12.36
C VAL A 292 14.67 -23.73 -11.78
N SER A 293 15.05 -22.46 -11.96
CA SER A 293 16.23 -21.88 -11.31
C SER A 293 15.91 -20.53 -10.67
N LEU A 294 16.66 -20.16 -9.64
CA LEU A 294 16.50 -18.88 -8.95
C LEU A 294 17.23 -17.76 -9.70
N TYR A 295 16.62 -16.58 -9.75
CA TYR A 295 17.29 -15.40 -10.28
C TYR A 295 18.13 -14.72 -9.21
N LYS A 296 19.46 -14.69 -9.42
CA LYS A 296 20.41 -14.20 -8.41
C LYS A 296 20.31 -12.70 -8.08
N ARG A 297 19.70 -11.88 -8.96
CA ARG A 297 19.63 -10.42 -8.75
C ARG A 297 18.35 -9.96 -8.07
N ASP A 298 17.31 -10.80 -8.03
CA ASP A 298 16.05 -10.48 -7.37
C ASP A 298 15.49 -11.75 -6.73
N ALA A 299 15.43 -11.76 -5.39
CA ALA A 299 14.99 -12.90 -4.61
C ALA A 299 13.51 -13.24 -4.82
N ARG A 300 12.75 -12.41 -5.56
CA ARG A 300 11.35 -12.68 -5.92
C ARG A 300 11.22 -13.50 -7.21
N ALA A 301 12.30 -13.74 -7.94
CA ALA A 301 12.21 -14.25 -9.30
C ALA A 301 12.80 -15.64 -9.53
N ILE A 302 12.22 -16.33 -10.51
CA ILE A 302 12.67 -17.63 -11.03
C ILE A 302 12.73 -17.63 -12.56
N PHE A 303 13.49 -18.57 -13.12
CA PHE A 303 13.34 -19.01 -14.49
C PHE A 303 12.62 -20.36 -14.52
N LEU A 304 11.59 -20.47 -15.35
CA LEU A 304 10.91 -21.72 -15.66
C LEU A 304 11.32 -22.18 -17.06
N TYR A 305 11.98 -23.34 -17.13
CA TYR A 305 12.47 -23.93 -18.37
C TYR A 305 11.50 -24.98 -18.89
N VAL A 306 11.05 -24.86 -20.14
CA VAL A 306 10.08 -25.77 -20.75
C VAL A 306 10.59 -26.40 -22.05
N GLN A 307 10.03 -27.54 -22.44
CA GLN A 307 10.50 -28.32 -23.59
C GLN A 307 9.93 -27.85 -24.92
N GLN A 308 8.68 -27.38 -24.94
CA GLN A 308 7.94 -27.08 -26.17
C GLN A 308 7.88 -25.59 -26.55
N ASN A 309 8.31 -24.67 -25.69
CA ASN A 309 8.50 -23.26 -26.07
C ASN A 309 9.96 -22.98 -26.41
N SER A 310 10.18 -22.07 -27.38
CA SER A 310 11.49 -21.51 -27.70
C SER A 310 12.07 -20.69 -26.55
N ASP A 311 11.20 -20.09 -25.74
CA ASP A 311 11.56 -19.12 -24.71
C ASP A 311 11.24 -19.64 -23.31
N ASP A 312 12.17 -19.38 -22.38
CA ASP A 312 12.01 -19.63 -20.95
C ASP A 312 11.22 -18.47 -20.30
N PHE A 313 10.46 -18.76 -19.24
CA PHE A 313 9.70 -17.73 -18.54
C PHE A 313 10.50 -17.17 -17.36
N HIS A 314 10.69 -15.85 -17.35
CA HIS A 314 11.27 -15.14 -16.22
C HIS A 314 10.15 -14.57 -15.35
N ILE A 315 9.87 -15.24 -14.23
CA ILE A 315 8.66 -15.01 -13.43
C ILE A 315 9.05 -14.36 -12.10
N PHE A 316 8.40 -13.24 -11.77
CA PHE A 316 8.57 -12.50 -10.53
C PHE A 316 7.33 -12.64 -9.65
N PHE A 317 7.53 -13.16 -8.45
CA PHE A 317 6.50 -13.30 -7.43
C PHE A 317 6.33 -12.00 -6.62
N PRO A 318 5.22 -11.88 -5.86
CA PRO A 318 4.98 -10.72 -5.00
C PRO A 318 6.09 -10.46 -3.96
N SER A 319 6.61 -11.52 -3.36
CA SER A 319 7.71 -11.47 -2.39
C SER A 319 8.54 -12.77 -2.44
N GLU A 320 9.69 -12.77 -1.77
CA GLU A 320 10.53 -13.98 -1.65
C GLU A 320 9.77 -15.12 -0.98
N LEU A 321 9.02 -14.83 0.08
CA LEU A 321 8.20 -15.82 0.79
C LEU A 321 7.20 -16.52 -0.15
N LYS A 322 6.57 -15.76 -1.05
CA LYS A 322 5.59 -16.27 -2.01
C LYS A 322 6.21 -17.04 -3.18
N ARG A 323 7.52 -16.86 -3.41
CA ARG A 323 8.28 -17.67 -4.37
C ARG A 323 8.67 -19.02 -3.77
N THR A 324 8.88 -19.10 -2.45
CA THR A 324 9.37 -20.30 -1.77
C THR A 324 8.28 -21.24 -1.26
N GLY A 325 7.10 -20.71 -0.92
CA GLY A 325 5.93 -21.51 -0.52
C GLY A 325 5.24 -22.13 -1.72
#